data_AF-A0A0S7EWD2-F1
#
_entry.id   AF-A0A0S7EWD2-F1
#
_cell.length_a   1.000
_cell.length_b   1.000
_cell.length_c   1.000
_cell.angle_alpha   90.00
_cell.angle_beta   90.00
_cell.angle_gamma   90.00
#
_symmetry.space_group_name_H-M   'P 1'
#
loop_
_entity.id
_entity.type
_entity.pdbx_description
1 polymer ?
#
loop_
_entity_poly.entity_id
_entity_poly.type
_entity_poly.pdbx_seq_one_letter_code
_entity_poly.pdbx_strand_id
1 'polypeptide(L)'
;VCYPTPMTVSCQSQNLTMVPAGVPYDSQRVFLQNNRITELRADSFGFETQVLWLYGNNITWIEAGAFSNLRILEELDLGDNPSLRHLEGGAFRGLEKLQSLHMHRCKLATLPHDIF
;
A
#
# COMPACT_ATOMS: atom_id res chain seq x y z
N VAL A 1 27.69 3.05 -17.35
CA VAL A 1 27.27 2.16 -16.23
C VAL A 1 25.76 2.27 -16.12
N CYS A 2 25.02 1.22 -16.43
CA CYS A 2 23.57 1.18 -16.21
C CYS A 2 23.36 0.68 -14.78
N TYR A 3 22.81 1.52 -13.90
CA TYR A 3 22.41 1.07 -12.58
C TYR A 3 21.01 0.46 -12.71
N PRO A 4 20.82 -0.83 -12.34
CA PRO A 4 19.51 -1.50 -12.40
C PRO A 4 18.55 -1.04 -11.29
N THR A 5 18.92 -0.01 -10.52
CA THR A 5 18.21 0.46 -9.34
C THR A 5 17.45 1.76 -9.64
N PRO A 6 16.25 1.94 -9.07
CA PRO A 6 15.55 1.04 -8.14
C PRO A 6 14.74 -0.06 -8.82
N MET A 7 14.68 -1.25 -8.20
CA MET A 7 13.82 -2.35 -8.65
C MET A 7 12.35 -1.91 -8.58
N THR A 8 11.69 -1.83 -9.74
CA THR A 8 10.36 -1.23 -9.88
C THR A 8 9.39 -2.24 -10.50
N VAL A 9 8.25 -2.44 -9.83
CA VAL A 9 7.11 -3.23 -10.32
C VAL A 9 5.98 -2.29 -10.70
N SER A 10 5.60 -2.32 -11.96
CA SER A 10 4.53 -1.48 -12.51
C SER A 10 3.40 -2.36 -13.04
N CYS A 11 2.27 -2.34 -12.34
CA CYS A 11 1.08 -3.14 -12.64
C CYS A 11 -0.21 -2.29 -12.63
N GLN A 12 -0.12 -1.03 -13.06
CA GLN A 12 -1.27 -0.12 -13.13
C GLN A 12 -2.27 -0.48 -14.24
N SER A 13 -3.55 -0.21 -14.00
CA SER A 13 -4.63 -0.33 -15.00
C SER A 13 -4.79 -1.74 -15.60
N GLN A 14 -4.51 -2.78 -14.84
CA GLN A 14 -4.59 -4.19 -15.27
C GLN A 14 -5.89 -4.90 -14.82
N ASN A 15 -6.85 -4.15 -14.25
CA ASN A 15 -8.09 -4.70 -13.65
C ASN A 15 -7.83 -5.75 -12.55
N LEU A 16 -6.69 -5.66 -11.85
CA LEU A 16 -6.35 -6.59 -10.77
C LEU A 16 -7.35 -6.45 -9.61
N THR A 17 -7.84 -7.58 -9.11
CA THR A 17 -8.74 -7.63 -7.96
C THR A 17 -8.01 -7.88 -6.64
N MET A 18 -6.73 -8.27 -6.71
CA MET A 18 -5.85 -8.53 -5.59
C MET A 18 -4.41 -8.19 -5.95
N VAL A 19 -3.56 -8.01 -4.92
CA VAL A 19 -2.12 -7.87 -5.11
C VAL A 19 -1.57 -9.20 -5.65
N PRO A 20 -0.86 -9.22 -6.80
CA PRO A 20 -0.38 -10.45 -7.39
C PRO A 20 0.77 -11.05 -6.56
N ALA A 21 0.74 -12.36 -6.33
CA ALA A 21 1.77 -13.09 -5.56
C ALA A 21 3.19 -13.10 -6.20
N GLY A 22 3.35 -12.46 -7.36
CA GLY A 22 4.60 -12.37 -8.12
C GLY A 22 5.37 -11.06 -7.94
N VAL A 23 4.96 -10.19 -7.00
CA VAL A 23 5.76 -8.98 -6.67
C VAL A 23 7.07 -9.44 -6.01
N PRO A 24 8.25 -9.18 -6.62
CA PRO A 24 9.52 -9.57 -6.02
C PRO A 24 9.74 -8.89 -4.66
N TYR A 25 10.27 -9.62 -3.69
CA TYR A 25 10.48 -9.11 -2.31
C TYR A 25 11.50 -7.96 -2.22
N ASP A 26 12.39 -7.84 -3.20
CA ASP A 26 13.39 -6.78 -3.35
C ASP A 26 12.88 -5.56 -4.13
N SER A 27 11.58 -5.53 -4.46
CA SER A 27 10.95 -4.39 -5.13
C SER A 27 10.95 -3.16 -4.22
N GLN A 28 11.61 -2.11 -4.68
CA GLN A 28 11.69 -0.83 -3.98
C GLN A 28 10.53 0.09 -4.32
N ARG A 29 9.96 -0.05 -5.51
CA ARG A 29 8.81 0.73 -5.99
C ARG A 29 7.73 -0.21 -6.51
N VAL A 30 6.53 -0.13 -5.95
CA VAL A 30 5.40 -0.96 -6.34
C VAL A 30 4.22 -0.07 -6.72
N PHE A 31 3.83 -0.14 -7.99
CA PHE A 31 2.78 0.70 -8.58
C PHE A 31 1.59 -0.18 -8.99
N LEU A 32 0.51 -0.08 -8.21
CA LEU A 32 -0.72 -0.86 -8.37
C LEU A 32 -1.95 0.04 -8.52
N GLN A 33 -1.75 1.32 -8.82
CA GLN A 33 -2.83 2.29 -8.99
C GLN A 33 -3.79 1.93 -10.14
N ASN A 34 -5.00 2.46 -10.07
CA ASN A 34 -6.03 2.30 -11.11
C ASN A 34 -6.40 0.83 -11.38
N ASN A 35 -6.36 -0.02 -10.36
CA ASN A 35 -6.85 -1.40 -10.42
C ASN A 35 -8.20 -1.51 -9.70
N ARG A 36 -8.60 -2.74 -9.35
CA ARG A 36 -9.85 -3.06 -8.64
C ARG A 36 -9.56 -3.82 -7.35
N ILE A 37 -8.40 -3.59 -6.75
CA ILE A 37 -7.96 -4.27 -5.53
C ILE A 37 -8.93 -3.92 -4.41
N THR A 38 -9.45 -4.92 -3.71
CA THR A 38 -10.42 -4.75 -2.62
C THR A 38 -9.83 -5.01 -1.24
N GLU A 39 -8.78 -5.83 -1.15
CA GLU A 39 -8.19 -6.28 0.11
C GLU A 39 -6.68 -6.15 0.07
N LEU A 40 -6.10 -5.69 1.18
CA LEU A 40 -4.66 -5.72 1.43
C LEU A 40 -4.38 -6.67 2.60
N ARG A 41 -3.56 -7.69 2.35
CA ARG A 41 -3.17 -8.70 3.34
C ARG A 41 -1.76 -8.46 3.83
N ALA A 42 -1.45 -8.99 5.01
CA ALA A 42 -0.08 -9.14 5.47
C ALA A 42 0.78 -9.84 4.40
N ASP A 43 2.04 -9.43 4.32
CA ASP A 43 3.05 -10.01 3.42
C ASP A 43 2.75 -9.90 1.91
N SER A 44 1.80 -9.04 1.52
CA SER A 44 1.51 -8.75 0.09
C SER A 44 2.64 -7.98 -0.61
N PHE A 45 3.55 -7.37 0.16
CA PHE A 45 4.60 -6.47 -0.31
C PHE A 45 5.96 -6.83 0.29
N GLY A 46 7.03 -6.52 -0.45
CA GLY A 46 8.40 -6.80 -0.02
C GLY A 46 8.92 -5.85 1.05
N PHE A 47 9.78 -6.34 1.93
CA PHE A 47 10.36 -5.53 3.02
C PHE A 47 11.27 -4.40 2.51
N GLU A 48 11.75 -4.47 1.25
CA GLU A 48 12.54 -3.41 0.60
C GLU A 48 11.68 -2.31 -0.03
N THR A 49 10.34 -2.40 0.03
CA THR A 49 9.46 -1.41 -0.61
C THR A 49 9.56 -0.06 0.10
N GLN A 50 9.92 0.97 -0.68
CA GLN A 50 10.06 2.36 -0.26
C GLN A 50 8.89 3.22 -0.75
N VAL A 51 8.35 2.91 -1.93
CA VAL A 51 7.20 3.62 -2.53
C VAL A 51 6.12 2.63 -2.92
N LEU A 52 4.92 2.82 -2.37
CA LEU A 52 3.76 1.99 -2.64
C LEU A 52 2.56 2.85 -3.07
N TRP A 53 2.15 2.68 -4.32
CA TRP A 53 0.98 3.37 -4.87
C TRP A 53 -0.17 2.41 -5.09
N LEU A 54 -1.26 2.66 -4.38
CA LEU A 54 -2.50 1.89 -4.40
C LEU A 54 -3.71 2.80 -4.70
N TYR A 55 -3.48 4.02 -5.15
CA TYR A 55 -4.57 4.96 -5.40
C TYR A 55 -5.46 4.53 -6.57
N GLY A 56 -6.72 4.95 -6.54
CA GLY A 56 -7.67 4.61 -7.61
C GLY A 56 -8.02 3.13 -7.65
N ASN A 57 -8.00 2.47 -6.49
CA ASN A 57 -8.49 1.10 -6.31
C ASN A 57 -9.88 1.11 -5.65
N ASN A 58 -10.38 -0.06 -5.23
CA ASN A 58 -11.62 -0.19 -4.49
C ASN A 58 -11.37 -0.87 -3.15
N ILE A 59 -10.29 -0.50 -2.45
CA ILE A 59 -9.88 -1.13 -1.20
C ILE A 59 -10.99 -0.90 -0.16
N THR A 60 -11.49 -1.99 0.40
CA THR A 60 -12.55 -2.00 1.41
C THR A 60 -12.03 -2.47 2.76
N TRP A 61 -10.97 -3.27 2.75
CA TRP A 61 -10.38 -3.87 3.95
C TRP A 61 -8.86 -3.89 3.86
N ILE A 62 -8.22 -3.51 4.97
CA ILE A 62 -6.77 -3.57 5.18
C ILE A 62 -6.60 -4.42 6.43
N GLU A 63 -5.96 -5.58 6.28
CA GLU A 63 -5.67 -6.47 7.40
C GLU A 63 -4.79 -5.76 8.45
N ALA A 64 -5.02 -6.05 9.73
CA ALA A 64 -4.18 -5.52 10.80
C ALA A 64 -2.72 -5.93 10.58
N GLY A 65 -1.82 -4.93 10.50
CA GLY A 65 -0.42 -5.18 10.21
C GLY A 65 -0.10 -5.51 8.75
N ALA A 66 -0.99 -5.23 7.79
CA ALA A 66 -0.72 -5.39 6.35
C ALA A 66 0.58 -4.68 5.89
N PHE A 67 0.98 -3.62 6.59
CA PHE A 67 2.21 -2.85 6.32
C PHE A 67 3.31 -3.05 7.36
N SER A 68 3.15 -3.96 8.32
CA SER A 68 4.06 -4.11 9.48
C SER A 68 5.50 -4.46 9.15
N ASN A 69 5.72 -5.12 8.02
CA ASN A 69 7.05 -5.48 7.53
C ASN A 69 7.70 -4.41 6.65
N LEU A 70 6.96 -3.34 6.30
CA LEU A 70 7.42 -2.27 5.41
C LEU A 70 8.14 -1.15 6.18
N ARG A 71 9.16 -1.52 6.95
CA ARG A 71 9.85 -0.60 7.88
C ARG A 71 10.57 0.54 7.19
N ILE A 72 10.97 0.34 5.94
CA ILE A 72 11.65 1.36 5.15
C ILE A 72 10.72 2.10 4.18
N LEU A 73 9.41 1.87 4.24
CA LEU A 73 8.45 2.57 3.40
C LEU A 73 8.48 4.06 3.69
N GLU A 74 8.70 4.87 2.66
CA GLU A 74 8.76 6.32 2.75
C GLU A 74 7.44 6.95 2.27
N GLU A 75 6.79 6.33 1.29
CA GLU A 75 5.56 6.83 0.67
C GLU A 75 4.51 5.74 0.51
N LEU A 76 3.32 6.01 1.04
CA LEU A 76 2.11 5.20 0.89
C LEU A 76 0.96 6.05 0.35
N ASP A 77 0.48 5.72 -0.85
CA ASP A 77 -0.70 6.36 -1.43
C ASP A 77 -1.89 5.41 -1.51
N LEU A 78 -2.88 5.63 -0.64
CA LEU A 78 -4.17 4.96 -0.58
C LEU A 78 -5.32 5.86 -1.07
N GLY A 79 -5.01 6.98 -1.73
CA GLY A 79 -6.00 7.92 -2.24
C GLY A 79 -7.01 7.29 -3.20
N ASP A 80 -8.14 7.93 -3.42
CA ASP A 80 -9.16 7.44 -4.36
C ASP A 80 -9.63 6.01 -4.09
N ASN A 81 -9.71 5.60 -2.82
CA ASN A 81 -10.37 4.37 -2.40
C ASN A 81 -11.72 4.71 -1.75
N PRO A 82 -12.80 4.93 -2.52
CA PRO A 82 -14.08 5.44 -2.02
C PRO A 82 -14.83 4.45 -1.11
N SER A 83 -14.43 3.18 -1.13
CA SER A 83 -15.01 2.13 -0.30
C SER A 83 -14.22 1.88 0.99
N LEU A 84 -13.09 2.55 1.18
CA LEU A 84 -12.30 2.49 2.41
C LEU A 84 -12.97 3.35 3.47
N ARG A 85 -13.72 2.70 4.37
CA ARG A 85 -14.53 3.37 5.39
C ARG A 85 -13.95 3.24 6.80
N HIS A 86 -13.26 2.13 7.07
CA HIS A 86 -12.74 1.78 8.39
C HIS A 86 -11.30 1.30 8.23
N LEU A 87 -10.46 1.69 9.18
CA LEU A 87 -9.11 1.18 9.36
C LEU A 87 -9.07 0.55 10.74
N GLU A 88 -8.45 -0.61 10.85
CA GLU A 88 -8.23 -1.24 12.16
C GLU A 88 -7.11 -0.53 12.93
N GLY A 89 -7.13 -0.66 14.25
CA GLY A 89 -6.02 -0.21 15.10
C GLY A 89 -4.73 -0.89 14.66
N GLY A 90 -3.64 -0.12 14.58
CA GLY A 90 -2.35 -0.59 14.11
C GLY A 90 -2.27 -0.90 12.61
N ALA A 91 -3.20 -0.41 11.79
CA ALA A 91 -3.13 -0.58 10.33
C ALA A 91 -1.80 -0.07 9.75
N PHE A 92 -1.25 1.02 10.28
CA PHE A 92 0.03 1.61 9.85
C PHE A 92 1.21 1.30 10.77
N ARG A 93 1.04 0.33 11.67
CA ARG A 93 2.10 -0.08 12.58
C ARG A 93 3.29 -0.62 11.81
N GLY A 94 4.50 -0.26 12.24
CA GLY A 94 5.75 -0.73 11.64
C GLY A 94 6.28 0.14 10.50
N LEU A 95 5.54 1.16 10.07
CA LEU A 95 5.96 2.14 9.06
C LEU A 95 6.96 3.18 9.63
N GLU A 96 8.14 2.72 10.05
CA GLU A 96 9.13 3.50 10.80
C GLU A 96 9.74 4.68 10.02
N LYS A 97 9.80 4.58 8.68
CA LYS A 97 10.37 5.61 7.80
C LYS A 97 9.32 6.40 7.02
N LEU A 98 8.03 6.27 7.33
CA LEU A 98 6.99 6.90 6.54
C LEU A 98 7.09 8.43 6.61
N GLN A 99 7.18 9.05 5.44
CA GLN A 99 7.26 10.51 5.28
C GLN A 99 5.95 11.04 4.69
N SER A 100 5.33 10.27 3.79
CA SER A 100 4.16 10.66 3.03
C SER A 100 3.07 9.60 3.11
N LEU A 101 1.92 9.97 3.68
CA LEU A 101 0.70 9.15 3.69
C LEU A 101 -0.42 9.92 3.00
N HIS A 102 -0.91 9.39 1.88
CA HIS A 102 -2.01 9.97 1.14
C HIS A 102 -3.27 9.11 1.31
N MET A 103 -4.33 9.71 1.85
CA MET A 103 -5.64 9.07 2.04
C MET A 103 -6.79 9.98 1.55
N HIS A 104 -6.50 10.77 0.51
CA HIS A 104 -7.46 11.72 -0.04
C HIS A 104 -8.57 11.00 -0.81
N ARG A 105 -9.79 11.54 -0.81
CA ARG A 105 -10.97 10.93 -1.48
C ARG A 105 -11.32 9.51 -0.99
N CYS A 106 -10.86 9.13 0.20
CA CYS A 106 -11.40 8.00 0.97
C CYS A 106 -12.64 8.43 1.76
N LYS A 107 -13.53 7.48 2.10
CA LYS A 107 -14.75 7.75 2.89
C LYS A 107 -14.55 7.42 4.37
N LEU A 108 -13.35 7.70 4.89
CA LEU A 108 -13.00 7.48 6.30
C LEU A 108 -13.80 8.46 7.17
N ALA A 109 -14.59 7.92 8.11
CA ALA A 109 -15.34 8.76 9.05
C ALA A 109 -14.46 9.23 10.22
N THR A 110 -13.61 8.34 10.70
CA THR A 110 -12.72 8.56 11.86
C THR A 110 -11.44 7.75 11.68
N LEU A 111 -10.33 8.22 12.26
CA LEU A 111 -9.12 7.44 12.42
C LEU A 111 -9.06 6.84 13.83
N PRO A 112 -8.71 5.56 14.01
CA PRO A 112 -8.39 4.99 15.31
C PRO A 112 -7.30 5.78 16.03
N HIS A 113 -7.35 5.82 17.37
CA HIS A 113 -6.36 6.50 18.20
C HIS A 113 -4.99 5.81 18.18
N ASP A 114 -4.97 4.52 17.86
CA ASP A 114 -3.84 3.60 17.86
C ASP A 114 -3.45 3.17 16.44
N ILE A 115 -3.58 4.07 15.45
CA ILE A 115 -3.41 3.71 14.04
C ILE A 115 -1.95 3.46 13.61
N PHE A 116 -0.98 4.04 14.33
CA PHE A 116 0.47 3.95 14.12
C PHE A 116 1.16 3.09 15.19
#